data_AF-A0A367LXN0-F1
#
_entry.id   AF-A0A367LXN0-F1
#
_cell.length_a   1.000
_cell.length_b   1.000
_cell.length_c   1.000
_cell.angle_alpha   90.00
_cell.angle_beta   90.00
_cell.angle_gamma   90.00
#
_symmetry.space_group_name_H-M   'P 1'
#
loop_
_entity.id
_entity.type
_entity.pdbx_description
1 polymer ?
#
loop_
_entity_poly.entity_id
_entity_poly.type
_entity_poly.pdbx_seq_one_letter_code
_entity_poly.pdbx_strand_id
1 'polypeptide(L)' 'MSQTFHGSCLCGALHYRLSSPPRALSHCHCGQCRKAHGAAFASYGSVPVADLHIDRGADLL' A
#
# COMPACT_ATOMS: atom_id res chain seq x y z
N MET A 1 6.79 -21.73 -4.93
CA MET A 1 7.66 -20.70 -4.34
C MET A 1 6.76 -19.53 -3.97
N SER A 2 6.53 -19.30 -2.68
CA SER A 2 5.65 -18.21 -2.22
C SER A 2 6.33 -16.86 -2.49
N GLN A 3 5.75 -16.07 -3.39
CA GLN A 3 6.27 -14.75 -3.73
C GLN A 3 5.85 -13.75 -2.66
N THR A 4 6.81 -13.20 -1.93
CA THR A 4 6.61 -12.14 -0.95
C THR A 4 6.81 -10.79 -1.62
N PHE A 5 5.88 -9.86 -1.43
CA PHE A 5 5.98 -8.49 -1.93
C PHE A 5 6.46 -7.57 -0.82
N HIS A 6 7.35 -6.63 -1.15
CA HIS A 6 7.90 -5.68 -0.20
C HIS A 6 7.46 -4.28 -0.59
N GLY A 7 7.21 -3.44 0.42
CA GLY A 7 6.89 -2.03 0.22
C GLY A 7 7.36 -1.17 1.39
N SER A 8 7.45 0.12 1.14
CA SER A 8 7.78 1.12 2.16
C SER A 8 7.16 2.47 1.80
N CYS A 9 7.05 3.36 2.78
CA CYS A 9 6.74 4.75 2.50
C CYS A 9 7.95 5.47 1.87
N LEU A 10 7.71 6.60 1.19
CA LEU A 10 8.77 7.35 0.50
C LEU A 10 9.87 7.84 1.45
N CYS A 11 9.53 8.21 2.68
CA CYS A 11 10.50 8.64 3.69
C CYS A 11 11.27 7.50 4.36
N GLY A 12 10.91 6.23 4.11
CA GLY A 12 11.60 5.05 4.67
C GLY A 12 11.33 4.76 6.16
N ALA A 13 10.41 5.49 6.80
CA ALA A 13 10.06 5.24 8.21
C ALA A 13 9.28 3.92 8.40
N LEU A 14 8.44 3.55 7.43
CA LEU A 14 7.61 2.34 7.44
C LEU A 14 8.05 1.36 6.37
N HIS A 15 8.17 0.08 6.75
CA HIS A 15 8.44 -1.04 5.85
C HIS A 15 7.43 -2.17 6.11
N TYR A 16 6.92 -2.78 5.04
CA TYR A 16 5.98 -3.89 5.13
C TYR A 16 6.24 -4.98 4.09
N ARG A 17 5.71 -6.16 4.37
CA ARG A 17 5.69 -7.33 3.49
C ARG A 17 4.27 -7.85 3.32
N LEU A 18 3.99 -8.36 2.13
CA LEU A 18 2.75 -9.05 1.79
C LEU A 18 3.05 -10.51 1.45
N SER A 19 2.34 -11.44 2.09
CA SER A 19 2.44 -12.88 1.81
C SER A 19 1.58 -13.32 0.62
N SER A 20 0.69 -12.43 0.12
CA SER A 20 -0.11 -12.66 -1.08
C SER A 20 -0.13 -11.44 -2.02
N PRO A 21 -0.42 -11.64 -3.32
CA PRO A 21 -0.53 -10.54 -4.27
C PRO A 21 -1.69 -9.59 -3.91
N PRO A 22 -1.49 -8.26 -4.00
CA PRO A 22 -2.58 -7.30 -3.89
C PRO A 22 -3.68 -7.57 -4.92
N ARG A 23 -4.92 -7.34 -4.52
CA ARG A 23 -6.15 -7.54 -5.31
C ARG A 23 -6.90 -6.22 -5.44
N ALA A 24 -7.94 -6.20 -6.27
CA ALA A 24 -8.78 -5.03 -6.50
C ALA A 24 -7.97 -3.75 -6.83
N LEU A 25 -6.92 -3.93 -7.65
CA LEU A 25 -6.07 -2.84 -8.10
C LEU A 25 -6.90 -1.85 -8.92
N SER A 26 -6.88 -0.59 -8.52
CA SER A 26 -7.66 0.45 -9.20
C SER A 26 -6.96 1.80 -9.16
N HIS A 27 -7.27 2.64 -10.14
CA HIS A 27 -6.90 4.05 -10.16
C HIS A 27 -8.15 4.88 -9.93
N CYS A 28 -8.23 5.56 -8.79
CA CYS A 28 -9.33 6.45 -8.49
C CYS A 28 -9.05 7.83 -9.07
N HIS A 29 -9.96 8.29 -9.92
CA HIS A 29 -9.89 9.59 -10.57
C HIS A 29 -10.81 10.63 -9.91
N CYS A 30 -11.40 10.38 -8.75
CA CYS A 30 -12.29 11.36 -8.13
C CYS A 30 -11.52 12.60 -7.66
N GLY A 31 -12.22 13.74 -7.52
CA GLY A 31 -11.58 15.01 -7.13
C GLY A 31 -10.87 14.95 -5.77
N GLN A 32 -11.42 14.17 -4.83
CA GLN A 32 -10.83 14.01 -3.48
C GLN A 32 -9.49 13.27 -3.55
N CYS A 33 -9.44 12.13 -4.24
CA CYS A 33 -8.22 11.34 -4.39
C CYS A 33 -7.13 12.10 -5.15
N ARG A 34 -7.48 12.82 -6.23
CA ARG A 34 -6.50 13.65 -6.94
C ARG A 34 -5.91 14.74 -6.05
N LYS A 35 -6.76 15.42 -5.26
CA LYS A 35 -6.33 16.48 -4.35
C LYS A 35 -5.47 15.94 -3.21
N ALA A 36 -5.86 14.82 -2.59
CA ALA A 36 -5.13 14.21 -1.47
C ALA A 36 -3.73 13.72 -1.88
N HIS A 37 -3.60 13.13 -3.07
CA HIS A 37 -2.32 12.61 -3.56
C HIS A 37 -1.52 13.63 -4.39
N GLY A 38 -2.10 14.78 -4.74
CA GLY A 38 -1.46 15.77 -5.62
C GLY A 38 -1.15 15.23 -7.03
N ALA A 39 -1.92 14.27 -7.51
CA ALA A 39 -1.64 13.51 -8.73
C ALA A 39 -2.89 13.34 -9.63
N ALA A 40 -2.70 12.87 -10.87
CA ALA A 40 -3.79 12.65 -11.82
C ALA A 40 -4.79 11.58 -11.36
N PHE A 41 -4.35 10.65 -10.49
CA PHE A 41 -5.16 9.64 -9.83
C PHE A 41 -4.45 9.13 -8.58
N ALA A 42 -5.18 8.40 -7.74
CA ALA A 42 -4.60 7.62 -6.65
C ALA A 42 -4.68 6.12 -6.98
N SER A 43 -3.60 5.38 -6.74
CA SER A 43 -3.58 3.92 -6.89
C SER A 43 -3.97 3.25 -5.60
N TYR A 44 -4.93 2.34 -5.65
CA TYR A 44 -5.36 1.54 -4.51
C TYR A 44 -5.21 0.06 -4.82
N GLY A 45 -4.96 -0.72 -3.78
CA GLY A 45 -4.96 -2.17 -3.79
C GLY A 45 -5.40 -2.68 -2.43
N SER A 46 -5.90 -3.90 -2.39
CA SER A 46 -6.34 -4.56 -1.16
C SER A 46 -5.61 -5.87 -0.96
N VAL A 47 -5.28 -6.18 0.29
CA VAL A 47 -4.67 -7.45 0.70
C VAL A 47 -5.40 -7.92 1.95
N PRO A 48 -5.57 -9.23 2.19
CA PRO A 48 -6.06 -9.70 3.47
C PRO A 48 -5.18 -9.18 4.61
N VAL A 49 -5.77 -8.74 5.71
CA VAL A 49 -5.01 -8.21 6.87
C VAL A 49 -4.03 -9.24 7.41
N ALA A 50 -4.42 -10.51 7.41
CA ALA A 50 -3.55 -11.62 7.83
C ALA A 50 -2.30 -11.78 6.96
N ASP A 51 -2.31 -11.23 5.74
CA ASP A 51 -1.19 -11.31 4.80
C ASP A 51 -0.32 -10.05 4.82
N LEU A 52 -0.71 -9.00 5.57
CA LEU A 52 0.07 -7.79 5.77
C LEU A 52 0.93 -7.90 7.03
N HIS A 53 2.24 -7.75 6.86
CA HIS A 53 3.20 -7.72 7.95
C HIS A 53 3.95 -6.39 7.94
N ILE A 54 3.86 -5.62 9.04
CA ILE A 54 4.65 -4.40 9.21
C ILE A 54 5.98 -4.76 9.88
N ASP A 55 7.09 -4.60 9.16
CA ASP A 55 8.43 -4.93 9.65
C ASP A 55 9.04 -3.77 10.45
N ARG A 56 8.64 -2.52 10.15
CA ARG A 56 9.11 -1.29 10.82
C ARG A 56 8.03 -0.20 10.76
N GLY A 57 7.93 0.61 11.81
CA GLY A 57 7.12 1.84 11.82
C GLY A 57 5.63 1.61 12.06
N ALA A 58 5.28 0.52 12.78
CA ALA A 58 3.89 0.21 13.12
C ALA A 58 3.25 1.26 14.04
N ASP A 59 4.06 2.01 14.79
CA ASP A 59 3.70 3.12 15.66
C ASP A 59 3.33 4.41 14.89
N LEU A 60 3.54 4.45 13.57
CA LEU A 60 3.26 5.60 12.71
C LEU A 60 1.93 5.48 11.94
N LEU A 61 1.17 4.41 12.17
CA LEU A 61 -0.14 4.12 11.58
C LEU A 61 -1.28 4.54 12.51
#